data_AF-A0A2V9W5M0-F1
#
_entry.id   AF-A0A2V9W5M0-F1
#
_cell.length_a   1.000
_cell.length_b   1.000
_cell.length_c   1.000
_cell.angle_alpha   90.00
_cell.angle_beta   90.00
_cell.angle_gamma   90.00
#
_symmetry.space_group_name_H-M   'P 1'
#
loop_
_entity.id
_entity.type
_entity.pdbx_description
1 polymer ?
#
loop_
_entity_poly.entity_id
_entity_poly.type
_entity_poly.pdbx_seq_one_letter_code
_entity_poly.pdbx_strand_id
1 'polypeptide(L)'
;KSLKVGVEMIPLIFSKTLNVTELTLKQPEIGLVKSENGEKWNFSSLGGNNASAQKPAASASSGGNPNLSVAKLNIDDGRLSVSSAGSNEKPHVYDKVDIQVTNFSFTSSFPFKMSARLPANGTLKIDGKAGTIDASNAAHTPLDAKVKVTRMNLAESGFIDPAAGISGIADYDGTVTSDGHEAKTNGSLTASNLQVVKKGSPAGKPVQVTYSVTFDLAKETGTIPQCEIAMGKAVAHLTGTYDAHGKVTSVNLKLNGPGMPVDDLEAMLPALGVVLPPKATLKGGTLNTTMAIAGPVDKLVTVGNVKLENSTLANFNLGSKLSAVSALSGKNTGNDTTIQNFSSDVRVAPEGTKADNINLNVPSIGVVTGAGTVSPANELAFKLNAAVGGMGIPLTVTGTTSDPKFAPDMKGMATGLLKGLGQGNSNQQNPVNNVMGLFKKKPK
;
A
#
# COMPACT_ATOMS: atom_id res chain seq x y z
N LYS A 1 -38.85 -5.20 -11.07
CA LYS A 1 -38.06 -5.43 -12.32
C LYS A 1 -38.96 -5.18 -13.53
N SER A 2 -38.58 -4.32 -14.47
CA SER A 2 -39.35 -4.09 -15.71
C SER A 2 -38.47 -3.63 -16.88
N LEU A 3 -38.93 -3.88 -18.11
CA LEU A 3 -38.31 -3.47 -19.37
C LEU A 3 -39.23 -2.52 -20.12
N LYS A 4 -38.69 -1.40 -20.62
CA LYS A 4 -39.38 -0.49 -21.53
C LYS A 4 -38.61 -0.38 -22.83
N VAL A 5 -39.31 -0.46 -23.95
CA VAL A 5 -38.74 -0.38 -25.30
C VAL A 5 -39.48 0.71 -26.07
N GLY A 6 -38.73 1.70 -26.55
CA GLY A 6 -39.17 2.70 -27.53
C GLY A 6 -38.77 2.26 -28.94
N VAL A 7 -39.67 2.39 -29.90
CA VAL A 7 -39.46 2.00 -31.31
C VAL A 7 -39.92 3.11 -32.25
N GLU A 8 -39.26 3.29 -33.38
CA GLU A 8 -39.76 4.17 -34.44
C GLU A 8 -40.94 3.54 -35.17
N MET A 9 -42.11 4.19 -35.12
CA MET A 9 -43.33 3.62 -35.69
C MET A 9 -43.35 3.64 -37.23
N ILE A 10 -42.82 4.68 -37.87
CA ILE A 10 -42.87 4.82 -39.34
C ILE A 10 -42.08 3.69 -40.05
N PRO A 11 -40.79 3.43 -39.73
CA PRO A 11 -40.05 2.31 -40.33
C PRO A 11 -40.65 0.94 -39.96
N LEU A 12 -41.16 0.80 -38.74
CA LEU A 12 -41.78 -0.45 -38.29
C LEU A 12 -43.05 -0.78 -39.08
N ILE A 13 -43.93 0.21 -39.28
CA ILE A 13 -45.21 0.04 -39.99
C ILE A 13 -44.99 -0.11 -41.50
N PHE A 14 -44.16 0.73 -42.11
CA PHE A 14 -44.05 0.81 -43.57
C PHE A 14 -42.94 -0.06 -44.18
N SER A 15 -41.87 -0.35 -43.42
CA SER A 15 -40.71 -1.11 -43.92
C SER A 15 -40.46 -2.42 -43.18
N LYS A 16 -41.25 -2.70 -42.12
CA LYS A 16 -41.04 -3.84 -41.20
C LYS A 16 -39.65 -3.86 -40.56
N THR A 17 -39.05 -2.68 -40.42
CA THR A 17 -37.73 -2.49 -39.82
C THR A 17 -37.88 -2.06 -38.36
N LEU A 18 -37.31 -2.84 -37.44
CA LEU A 18 -37.32 -2.51 -36.01
C LEU A 18 -36.15 -1.58 -35.69
N ASN A 19 -36.43 -0.29 -35.53
CA ASN A 19 -35.48 0.69 -35.02
C ASN A 19 -35.76 0.95 -33.54
N VAL A 20 -34.87 0.51 -32.66
CA VAL A 20 -35.00 0.71 -31.21
C VAL A 20 -34.46 2.08 -30.84
N THR A 21 -35.33 2.97 -30.36
CA THR A 21 -34.95 4.33 -29.95
C THR A 21 -34.53 4.39 -28.49
N GLU A 22 -35.25 3.69 -27.62
CA GLU A 22 -34.97 3.69 -26.18
C GLU A 22 -35.10 2.29 -25.59
N LEU A 23 -34.17 1.92 -24.73
CA LEU A 23 -34.24 0.73 -23.90
C LEU A 23 -34.04 1.15 -22.44
N THR A 24 -35.01 0.88 -21.56
CA THR A 24 -34.86 1.16 -20.12
C THR A 24 -35.12 -0.10 -19.30
N LEU A 25 -34.13 -0.50 -18.51
CA LEU A 25 -34.22 -1.60 -17.56
C LEU A 25 -34.33 -1.04 -16.14
N LYS A 26 -35.43 -1.35 -15.44
CA LYS A 26 -35.62 -0.94 -14.04
C LYS A 26 -35.34 -2.09 -13.09
N GLN A 27 -34.43 -1.86 -12.16
CA GLN A 27 -33.94 -2.81 -11.16
C GLN A 27 -33.47 -4.14 -11.77
N PRO A 28 -32.65 -4.13 -12.85
CA PRO A 28 -32.08 -5.37 -13.36
C PRO A 28 -31.04 -5.92 -12.38
N GLU A 29 -30.82 -7.24 -12.44
CA GLU A 29 -29.65 -7.88 -11.86
C GLU A 29 -28.66 -8.17 -12.99
N ILE A 30 -27.41 -7.76 -12.82
CA ILE A 30 -26.35 -7.85 -13.81
C ILE A 30 -25.21 -8.67 -13.20
N GLY A 31 -24.83 -9.76 -13.86
CA GLY A 31 -23.71 -10.60 -13.46
C GLY A 31 -22.56 -10.46 -14.45
N LEU A 32 -21.42 -9.96 -13.97
CA LEU A 32 -20.14 -10.01 -14.67
C LEU A 32 -19.33 -11.18 -14.11
N VAL A 33 -19.01 -12.13 -14.97
CA VAL A 33 -18.33 -13.37 -14.56
C VAL A 33 -17.07 -13.51 -15.40
N LYS A 34 -15.90 -13.53 -14.75
CA LYS A 34 -14.62 -13.90 -15.36
C LYS A 34 -14.51 -15.43 -15.40
N SER A 35 -13.96 -15.99 -16.47
CA SER A 35 -13.71 -17.43 -16.59
C SER A 35 -12.71 -17.92 -15.55
N GLU A 36 -12.68 -19.23 -15.29
CA GLU A 36 -11.78 -19.84 -14.27
C GLU A 36 -10.30 -19.58 -14.57
N ASN A 37 -9.91 -19.54 -15.85
CA ASN A 37 -8.57 -19.18 -16.30
C ASN A 37 -8.33 -17.66 -16.38
N GLY A 38 -9.33 -16.83 -16.05
CA GLY A 38 -9.23 -15.38 -16.05
C GLY A 38 -9.23 -14.72 -17.43
N GLU A 39 -9.24 -15.46 -18.52
CA GLU A 39 -9.04 -14.89 -19.86
C GLU A 39 -10.26 -14.19 -20.45
N LYS A 40 -11.48 -14.63 -20.11
CA LYS A 40 -12.71 -14.18 -20.78
C LYS A 40 -13.78 -13.76 -19.80
N TRP A 41 -14.52 -12.73 -20.17
CA TRP A 41 -15.76 -12.37 -19.50
C TRP A 41 -16.95 -13.02 -20.19
N ASN A 42 -18.04 -13.23 -19.45
CA ASN A 42 -19.31 -13.72 -19.99
C ASN A 42 -19.94 -12.80 -21.07
N PHE A 43 -19.43 -11.57 -21.23
CA PHE A 43 -19.82 -10.64 -22.28
C PHE A 43 -18.80 -10.51 -23.43
N SER A 44 -17.64 -11.18 -23.37
CA SER A 44 -16.56 -11.06 -24.37
C SER A 44 -17.04 -11.34 -25.79
N SER A 45 -17.98 -12.28 -25.98
CA SER A 45 -18.52 -12.67 -27.29
C SER A 45 -19.53 -11.68 -27.89
N LEU A 46 -19.89 -10.61 -27.19
CA LEU A 46 -20.91 -9.66 -27.67
C LEU A 46 -20.44 -8.80 -28.86
N GLY A 47 -19.15 -8.79 -29.18
CA GLY A 47 -18.57 -7.99 -30.27
C GLY A 47 -18.96 -8.38 -31.70
N GLY A 48 -19.50 -9.59 -31.90
CA GLY A 48 -20.11 -9.98 -33.18
C GLY A 48 -19.37 -11.04 -33.99
N ASN A 49 -18.11 -11.38 -33.69
CA ASN A 49 -17.40 -12.50 -34.34
C ASN A 49 -17.21 -13.68 -33.38
N ASN A 50 -18.26 -14.49 -33.22
CA ASN A 50 -18.19 -15.78 -32.53
C ASN A 50 -17.66 -16.88 -33.47
N ALA A 51 -16.34 -17.07 -33.53
CA ALA A 51 -15.74 -18.19 -34.28
C ALA A 51 -15.96 -19.58 -33.60
N SER A 52 -16.44 -19.62 -32.35
CA SER A 52 -16.60 -20.86 -31.57
C SER A 52 -18.02 -21.12 -31.04
N ALA A 53 -19.03 -20.37 -31.49
CA ALA A 53 -20.42 -20.73 -31.18
C ALA A 53 -20.82 -21.91 -32.06
N GLN A 54 -20.88 -23.11 -31.48
CA GLN A 54 -21.43 -24.29 -32.14
C GLN A 54 -22.84 -23.93 -32.63
N LYS A 55 -23.02 -23.91 -33.96
CA LYS A 55 -24.26 -23.58 -34.66
C LYS A 55 -25.46 -24.29 -33.98
N PRO A 56 -26.38 -23.56 -33.32
CA PRO A 56 -27.62 -24.18 -32.88
C PRO A 56 -28.37 -24.70 -34.10
N ALA A 57 -28.88 -25.93 -34.01
CA ALA A 57 -29.75 -26.49 -35.02
C ALA A 57 -30.89 -25.52 -35.35
N ALA A 58 -31.23 -25.44 -36.63
CA ALA A 58 -32.10 -24.43 -37.22
C ALA A 58 -33.35 -24.13 -36.38
N SER A 59 -33.38 -22.94 -35.79
CA SER A 59 -34.57 -22.18 -35.44
C SER A 59 -34.18 -20.71 -35.52
N ALA A 60 -34.97 -19.93 -36.25
CA ALA A 60 -34.64 -18.59 -36.68
C ALA A 60 -34.38 -17.62 -35.49
N SER A 61 -33.51 -16.64 -35.75
CA SER A 61 -33.24 -15.38 -35.00
C SER A 61 -32.57 -15.45 -33.62
N SER A 62 -31.23 -15.58 -33.57
CA SER A 62 -30.42 -14.99 -32.47
C SER A 62 -28.92 -14.85 -32.78
N GLY A 63 -28.55 -14.59 -34.05
CA GLY A 63 -27.25 -13.99 -34.35
C GLY A 63 -27.33 -12.49 -34.09
N GLY A 64 -26.49 -11.95 -33.23
CA GLY A 64 -26.46 -10.51 -32.92
C GLY A 64 -26.44 -9.69 -34.23
N ASN A 65 -27.37 -8.76 -34.37
CA ASN A 65 -27.45 -7.93 -35.57
C ASN A 65 -26.28 -6.94 -35.56
N PRO A 66 -25.30 -7.04 -36.49
CA PRO A 66 -24.15 -6.13 -36.53
C PRO A 66 -24.55 -4.68 -36.80
N ASN A 67 -25.82 -4.43 -37.16
CA ASN A 67 -26.42 -3.10 -37.36
C ASN A 67 -27.31 -2.63 -36.18
N LEU A 68 -27.25 -3.27 -35.00
CA LEU A 68 -28.03 -2.80 -33.86
C LEU A 68 -27.42 -1.50 -33.29
N SER A 69 -28.06 -0.38 -33.60
CA SER A 69 -27.86 0.89 -32.91
C SER A 69 -29.04 1.16 -31.96
N VAL A 70 -28.75 1.62 -30.75
CA VAL A 70 -29.78 2.04 -29.79
C VAL A 70 -29.53 3.51 -29.46
N ALA A 71 -30.49 4.38 -29.74
CA ALA A 71 -30.28 5.81 -29.51
C ALA A 71 -30.11 6.12 -28.01
N LYS A 72 -30.79 5.39 -27.12
CA LYS A 72 -30.64 5.54 -25.67
C LYS A 72 -30.86 4.23 -24.92
N LEU A 73 -29.93 3.88 -24.04
CA LEU A 73 -30.06 2.77 -23.09
C LEU A 73 -29.92 3.31 -21.67
N ASN A 74 -30.90 3.00 -20.81
CA ASN A 74 -30.86 3.30 -19.38
C ASN A 74 -30.98 2.02 -18.56
N ILE A 75 -30.23 1.96 -17.47
CA ILE A 75 -30.44 1.06 -16.35
C ILE A 75 -30.70 1.95 -15.14
N ASP A 76 -31.84 1.74 -14.49
CA ASP A 76 -32.24 2.49 -13.29
C ASP A 76 -32.25 1.55 -12.08
N ASP A 77 -31.58 1.94 -10.99
CA ASP A 77 -31.60 1.24 -9.69
C ASP A 77 -31.22 -0.26 -9.79
N GLY A 78 -30.25 -0.59 -10.64
CA GLY A 78 -29.77 -1.95 -10.88
C GLY A 78 -28.89 -2.50 -9.76
N ARG A 79 -28.63 -3.81 -9.83
CA ARG A 79 -27.71 -4.52 -8.94
C ARG A 79 -26.65 -5.24 -9.77
N LEU A 80 -25.39 -4.85 -9.61
CA LEU A 80 -24.25 -5.43 -10.30
C LEU A 80 -23.52 -6.41 -9.38
N SER A 81 -23.17 -7.57 -9.91
CA SER A 81 -22.31 -8.55 -9.23
C SER A 81 -21.12 -8.89 -10.10
N VAL A 82 -19.93 -8.94 -9.50
CA VAL A 82 -18.67 -9.33 -10.16
C VAL A 82 -18.14 -10.58 -9.47
N SER A 83 -17.83 -11.60 -10.25
CA SER A 83 -17.37 -12.90 -9.74
C SER A 83 -16.39 -13.56 -10.70
N SER A 84 -15.68 -14.57 -10.20
CA SER A 84 -14.85 -15.46 -11.01
C SER A 84 -15.40 -16.88 -10.94
N ALA A 85 -15.54 -17.53 -12.09
CA ALA A 85 -16.00 -18.92 -12.16
C ALA A 85 -15.00 -19.85 -11.46
N GLY A 86 -15.51 -20.78 -10.65
CA GLY A 86 -14.66 -21.73 -9.90
C GLY A 86 -13.96 -21.13 -8.66
N SER A 87 -14.14 -19.83 -8.37
CA SER A 87 -13.62 -19.22 -7.15
C SER A 87 -14.54 -19.47 -5.94
N ASN A 88 -13.93 -19.64 -4.77
CA ASN A 88 -14.64 -19.66 -3.48
C ASN A 88 -14.82 -18.24 -2.89
N GLU A 89 -14.32 -17.21 -3.58
CA GLU A 89 -14.49 -15.82 -3.17
C GLU A 89 -15.95 -15.39 -3.32
N LYS A 90 -16.42 -14.58 -2.37
CA LYS A 90 -17.77 -14.03 -2.45
C LYS A 90 -17.85 -13.04 -3.62
N PRO A 91 -18.92 -13.08 -4.43
CA PRO A 91 -19.14 -12.06 -5.45
C PRO A 91 -19.15 -10.66 -4.86
N HIS A 92 -18.47 -9.73 -5.52
CA HIS A 92 -18.53 -8.31 -5.18
C HIS A 92 -19.84 -7.72 -5.72
N VAL A 93 -20.62 -7.11 -4.84
CA VAL A 93 -21.96 -6.60 -5.16
C VAL A 93 -21.99 -5.09 -5.03
N TYR A 94 -22.58 -4.44 -6.02
CA TYR A 94 -22.85 -3.00 -6.03
C TYR A 94 -24.34 -2.77 -6.28
N ASP A 95 -24.96 -1.96 -5.41
CA ASP A 95 -26.38 -1.66 -5.46
C ASP A 95 -26.62 -0.23 -5.99
N LYS A 96 -27.85 0.03 -6.42
CA LYS A 96 -28.28 1.31 -7.00
C LYS A 96 -27.38 1.74 -8.15
N VAL A 97 -27.18 0.81 -9.07
CA VAL A 97 -26.40 1.00 -10.28
C VAL A 97 -27.30 1.69 -11.30
N ASP A 98 -26.91 2.91 -11.68
CA ASP A 98 -27.53 3.64 -12.77
C ASP A 98 -26.55 3.71 -13.93
N ILE A 99 -26.98 3.33 -15.14
CA ILE A 99 -26.17 3.42 -16.36
C ILE A 99 -26.98 4.17 -17.41
N GLN A 100 -26.35 5.12 -18.09
CA GLN A 100 -26.90 5.80 -19.24
C GLN A 100 -25.92 5.68 -20.40
N VAL A 101 -26.38 5.18 -21.53
CA VAL A 101 -25.64 5.13 -22.80
C VAL A 101 -26.46 5.85 -23.84
N THR A 102 -25.85 6.72 -24.64
CA THR A 102 -26.52 7.37 -25.77
C THR A 102 -25.79 7.08 -27.06
N ASN A 103 -26.55 6.94 -28.15
CA ASN A 103 -26.05 6.60 -29.48
C ASN A 103 -25.17 5.35 -29.50
N PHE A 104 -25.60 4.30 -28.79
CA PHE A 104 -24.89 3.02 -28.79
C PHE A 104 -24.71 2.51 -30.23
N SER A 105 -23.50 2.10 -30.56
CA SER A 105 -23.12 1.55 -31.86
C SER A 105 -21.97 0.56 -31.70
N PHE A 106 -21.98 -0.49 -32.51
CA PHE A 106 -20.83 -1.41 -32.61
C PHE A 106 -19.65 -0.77 -33.34
N THR A 107 -19.92 0.12 -34.28
CA THR A 107 -18.92 0.64 -35.24
C THR A 107 -18.50 2.07 -34.96
N SER A 108 -19.01 2.70 -33.89
CA SER A 108 -18.71 4.09 -33.53
C SER A 108 -18.53 4.23 -32.02
N SER A 109 -17.74 5.22 -31.60
CA SER A 109 -17.64 5.58 -30.18
C SER A 109 -18.94 6.22 -29.68
N PHE A 110 -19.35 5.85 -28.46
CA PHE A 110 -20.57 6.31 -27.82
C PHE A 110 -20.31 6.75 -26.37
N PRO A 111 -20.94 7.82 -25.89
CA PRO A 111 -20.84 8.25 -24.50
C PRO A 111 -21.62 7.34 -23.55
N PHE A 112 -21.10 7.22 -22.34
CA PHE A 112 -21.77 6.54 -21.24
C PHE A 112 -21.54 7.27 -19.91
N LYS A 113 -22.48 7.07 -18.99
CA LYS A 113 -22.37 7.45 -17.59
C LYS A 113 -22.78 6.27 -16.73
N MET A 114 -22.09 6.12 -15.60
CA MET A 114 -22.43 5.13 -14.60
C MET A 114 -22.33 5.75 -13.21
N SER A 115 -23.26 5.40 -12.33
CA SER A 115 -23.11 5.60 -10.89
C SER A 115 -23.49 4.34 -10.13
N ALA A 116 -22.88 4.15 -8.96
CA ALA A 116 -23.20 3.05 -8.07
C ALA A 116 -23.01 3.46 -6.60
N ARG A 117 -23.72 2.78 -5.69
CA ARG A 117 -23.39 2.80 -4.26
C ARG A 117 -22.40 1.69 -3.95
N LEU A 118 -21.34 2.07 -3.24
CA LEU A 118 -20.35 1.15 -2.69
C LEU A 118 -20.75 0.77 -1.26
N PRO A 119 -20.16 -0.30 -0.70
CA PRO A 119 -20.28 -0.62 0.71
C PRO A 119 -19.95 0.58 1.63
N ALA A 120 -20.48 0.55 2.85
CA ALA A 120 -20.31 1.60 3.87
C ALA A 120 -20.64 3.04 3.42
N ASN A 121 -21.64 3.21 2.54
CA ASN A 121 -22.10 4.50 2.00
C ASN A 121 -21.10 5.21 1.07
N GLY A 122 -20.15 4.48 0.49
CA GLY A 122 -19.32 5.02 -0.58
C GLY A 122 -20.12 5.23 -1.87
N THR A 123 -19.62 6.06 -2.77
CA THR A 123 -20.24 6.29 -4.08
C THR A 123 -19.20 6.24 -5.20
N LEU A 124 -19.61 5.73 -6.36
CA LEU A 124 -18.82 5.69 -7.59
C LEU A 124 -19.57 6.46 -8.68
N LYS A 125 -18.83 7.25 -9.46
CA LYS A 125 -19.28 7.89 -10.70
C LYS A 125 -18.24 7.68 -11.78
N ILE A 126 -18.70 7.30 -12.97
CA ILE A 126 -17.89 7.19 -14.18
C ILE A 126 -18.61 7.96 -15.30
N ASP A 127 -17.87 8.79 -16.02
CA ASP A 127 -18.37 9.53 -17.19
C ASP A 127 -17.32 9.40 -18.29
N GLY A 128 -17.72 8.91 -19.46
CA GLY A 128 -16.77 8.58 -20.51
C GLY A 128 -17.40 8.24 -21.85
N LYS A 129 -16.56 7.72 -22.74
CA LYS A 129 -16.93 7.17 -24.04
C LYS A 129 -16.29 5.81 -24.20
N ALA A 130 -16.97 4.92 -24.90
CA ALA A 130 -16.46 3.60 -25.27
C ALA A 130 -16.69 3.37 -26.76
N GLY A 131 -15.87 2.51 -27.37
CA GLY A 131 -16.05 2.07 -28.75
C GLY A 131 -14.93 2.51 -29.69
N THR A 132 -14.84 1.94 -30.89
CA THR A 132 -15.73 0.90 -31.47
C THR A 132 -15.67 -0.42 -30.69
N ILE A 133 -16.76 -1.19 -30.64
CA ILE A 133 -16.76 -2.47 -29.93
C ILE A 133 -15.78 -3.42 -30.63
N ASP A 134 -14.86 -4.03 -29.87
CA ASP A 134 -13.96 -5.03 -30.45
C ASP A 134 -14.75 -6.29 -30.81
N ALA A 135 -14.66 -6.70 -32.07
CA ALA A 135 -15.48 -7.77 -32.61
C ALA A 135 -15.11 -9.17 -32.09
N SER A 136 -13.86 -9.35 -31.67
CA SER A 136 -13.31 -10.62 -31.19
C SER A 136 -13.50 -10.79 -29.68
N ASN A 137 -13.40 -9.70 -28.93
CA ASN A 137 -13.54 -9.67 -27.49
C ASN A 137 -14.02 -8.29 -27.03
N ALA A 138 -15.30 -8.15 -26.71
CA ALA A 138 -15.87 -6.89 -26.25
C ALA A 138 -15.18 -6.32 -24.98
N ALA A 139 -14.44 -7.13 -24.21
CA ALA A 139 -13.64 -6.65 -23.09
C ALA A 139 -12.41 -5.81 -23.52
N HIS A 140 -12.00 -5.90 -24.78
CA HIS A 140 -10.93 -5.09 -25.38
C HIS A 140 -11.47 -3.83 -26.07
N THR A 141 -12.72 -3.45 -25.80
CA THR A 141 -13.30 -2.23 -26.35
C THR A 141 -12.53 -1.00 -25.84
N PRO A 142 -12.03 -0.12 -26.73
CA PRO A 142 -11.41 1.14 -26.33
C PRO A 142 -12.35 2.00 -25.49
N LEU A 143 -11.80 2.71 -24.51
CA LEU A 143 -12.57 3.63 -23.67
C LEU A 143 -11.73 4.83 -23.23
N ASP A 144 -12.42 5.91 -22.91
CA ASP A 144 -11.88 7.09 -22.23
C ASP A 144 -12.90 7.50 -21.18
N ALA A 145 -12.51 7.51 -19.90
CA ALA A 145 -13.41 7.83 -18.82
C ALA A 145 -12.74 8.57 -17.67
N LYS A 146 -13.53 9.42 -17.02
CA LYS A 146 -13.25 10.01 -15.72
C LYS A 146 -13.94 9.17 -14.65
N VAL A 147 -13.22 8.92 -13.56
CA VAL A 147 -13.68 8.13 -12.43
C VAL A 147 -13.61 8.99 -11.17
N LYS A 148 -14.70 9.03 -10.41
CA LYS A 148 -14.76 9.66 -9.10
C LYS A 148 -15.34 8.68 -8.11
N VAL A 149 -14.64 8.49 -6.99
CA VAL A 149 -15.09 7.70 -5.86
C VAL A 149 -15.04 8.56 -4.62
N THR A 150 -16.10 8.50 -3.82
CA THR A 150 -16.21 9.25 -2.57
C THR A 150 -16.51 8.29 -1.43
N ARG A 151 -15.75 8.42 -0.33
CA ARG A 151 -15.86 7.63 0.90
C ARG A 151 -15.84 6.12 0.69
N MET A 152 -14.92 5.63 -0.15
CA MET A 152 -14.67 4.20 -0.27
C MET A 152 -14.12 3.65 1.04
N ASN A 153 -14.84 2.72 1.67
CA ASN A 153 -14.28 1.95 2.77
C ASN A 153 -13.34 0.89 2.20
N LEU A 154 -12.04 1.03 2.44
CA LEU A 154 -11.00 0.17 1.85
C LEU A 154 -11.18 -1.31 2.23
N ALA A 155 -11.53 -1.58 3.49
CA ALA A 155 -11.69 -2.94 4.00
C ALA A 155 -12.95 -3.65 3.50
N GLU A 156 -13.97 -2.89 3.10
CA GLU A 156 -15.24 -3.39 2.57
C GLU A 156 -15.38 -3.19 1.05
N SER A 157 -14.38 -2.58 0.41
CA SER A 157 -14.47 -2.13 -0.99
C SER A 157 -14.63 -3.27 -2.00
N GLY A 158 -14.15 -4.46 -1.64
CA GLY A 158 -14.00 -5.59 -2.57
C GLY A 158 -12.78 -5.48 -3.49
N PHE A 159 -12.00 -4.39 -3.42
CA PHE A 159 -10.78 -4.21 -4.21
C PHE A 159 -9.51 -4.67 -3.50
N ILE A 160 -9.60 -4.88 -2.17
CA ILE A 160 -8.48 -5.25 -1.32
C ILE A 160 -8.90 -6.49 -0.53
N ASP A 161 -8.03 -7.50 -0.51
CA ASP A 161 -8.22 -8.68 0.34
C ASP A 161 -8.25 -8.22 1.82
N PRO A 162 -9.33 -8.50 2.57
CA PRO A 162 -9.39 -8.19 4.00
C PRO A 162 -8.23 -8.80 4.81
N ALA A 163 -7.64 -9.90 4.35
CA ALA A 163 -6.48 -10.53 4.98
C ALA A 163 -5.21 -9.65 4.93
N ALA A 164 -5.12 -8.70 4.00
CA ALA A 164 -4.02 -7.73 3.92
C ALA A 164 -3.96 -6.81 5.14
N GLY A 165 -5.07 -6.67 5.89
CA GLY A 165 -5.13 -5.81 7.08
C GLY A 165 -5.10 -4.31 6.76
N ILE A 166 -5.40 -3.96 5.50
CA ILE A 166 -5.53 -2.57 5.05
C ILE A 166 -6.96 -2.11 5.33
N SER A 167 -7.10 -0.94 5.96
CA SER A 167 -8.40 -0.32 6.23
C SER A 167 -8.28 1.21 6.17
N GLY A 168 -9.43 1.89 6.14
CA GLY A 168 -9.51 3.34 6.03
C GLY A 168 -10.63 3.78 5.09
N ILE A 169 -10.79 5.10 4.97
CA ILE A 169 -11.75 5.72 4.07
C ILE A 169 -10.99 6.49 3.01
N ALA A 170 -11.27 6.23 1.73
CA ALA A 170 -10.59 6.87 0.63
C ALA A 170 -11.53 7.61 -0.30
N ASP A 171 -11.11 8.81 -0.71
CA ASP A 171 -11.66 9.54 -1.84
C ASP A 171 -10.69 9.43 -3.01
N TYR A 172 -11.20 9.21 -4.23
CA TYR A 172 -10.39 9.04 -5.43
C TYR A 172 -10.99 9.83 -6.59
N ASP A 173 -10.12 10.50 -7.35
CA ASP A 173 -10.45 11.17 -8.60
C ASP A 173 -9.37 10.79 -9.62
N GLY A 174 -9.77 10.34 -10.81
CA GLY A 174 -8.81 9.95 -11.83
C GLY A 174 -9.40 9.77 -13.21
N THR A 175 -8.53 9.40 -14.16
CA THR A 175 -8.89 9.08 -15.52
C THR A 175 -8.39 7.69 -15.90
N VAL A 176 -9.07 7.10 -16.87
CA VAL A 176 -8.65 5.87 -17.53
C VAL A 176 -8.86 6.03 -19.02
N THR A 177 -7.83 5.72 -19.80
CA THR A 177 -7.92 5.59 -21.26
C THR A 177 -7.44 4.20 -21.65
N SER A 178 -8.06 3.58 -22.62
CA SER A 178 -7.67 2.28 -23.15
C SER A 178 -7.90 2.28 -24.66
N ASP A 179 -6.93 1.76 -25.40
CA ASP A 179 -7.06 1.48 -26.84
C ASP A 179 -7.43 0.02 -27.13
N GLY A 180 -7.78 -0.74 -26.08
CA GLY A 180 -8.08 -2.18 -26.17
C GLY A 180 -6.88 -3.10 -25.99
N HIS A 181 -5.66 -2.57 -26.04
CA HIS A 181 -4.41 -3.31 -25.83
C HIS A 181 -3.65 -2.79 -24.61
N GLU A 182 -3.59 -1.46 -24.47
CA GLU A 182 -2.96 -0.77 -23.37
C GLU A 182 -3.98 0.14 -22.67
N ALA A 183 -4.03 0.06 -21.34
CA ALA A 183 -4.78 0.98 -20.50
C ALA A 183 -3.83 1.91 -19.76
N LYS A 184 -4.14 3.20 -19.75
CA LYS A 184 -3.45 4.24 -18.99
C LYS A 184 -4.39 4.81 -17.96
N THR A 185 -3.89 4.99 -16.75
CA THR A 185 -4.65 5.66 -15.69
C THR A 185 -3.75 6.62 -14.95
N ASN A 186 -4.33 7.75 -14.55
CA ASN A 186 -3.74 8.69 -13.62
C ASN A 186 -4.82 9.13 -12.64
N GLY A 187 -4.40 9.57 -11.46
CA GLY A 187 -5.36 10.03 -10.47
C GLY A 187 -4.74 10.45 -9.16
N SER A 188 -5.60 10.91 -8.28
CA SER A 188 -5.29 11.22 -6.89
C SER A 188 -6.22 10.44 -5.96
N LEU A 189 -5.65 10.05 -4.82
CA LEU A 189 -6.32 9.34 -3.73
C LEU A 189 -6.03 10.11 -2.45
N THR A 190 -7.04 10.34 -1.62
CA THR A 190 -6.86 10.79 -0.24
C THR A 190 -7.46 9.76 0.71
N ALA A 191 -6.61 9.13 1.51
CA ALA A 191 -7.01 8.13 2.50
C ALA A 191 -6.96 8.72 3.92
N SER A 192 -8.07 8.69 4.62
CA SER A 192 -8.19 9.06 6.04
C SER A 192 -8.33 7.81 6.90
N ASN A 193 -7.86 7.88 8.15
CA ASN A 193 -7.84 6.76 9.09
C ASN A 193 -7.17 5.50 8.50
N LEU A 194 -6.13 5.70 7.68
CA LEU A 194 -5.46 4.62 6.98
C LEU A 194 -4.77 3.70 8.01
N GLN A 195 -5.00 2.40 7.88
CA GLN A 195 -4.25 1.35 8.54
C GLN A 195 -3.72 0.43 7.45
N VAL A 196 -2.44 0.03 7.52
CA VAL A 196 -1.81 -0.77 6.44
C VAL A 196 -1.33 -2.14 6.90
N VAL A 197 -1.41 -2.44 8.21
CA VAL A 197 -1.13 -3.77 8.76
C VAL A 197 -2.17 -4.17 9.80
N LYS A 198 -2.46 -5.48 9.89
CA LYS A 198 -3.53 -6.04 10.74
C LYS A 198 -3.41 -5.68 12.23
N LYS A 199 -2.19 -5.57 12.76
CA LYS A 199 -1.91 -5.19 14.16
C LYS A 199 -1.73 -3.68 14.38
N GLY A 200 -1.87 -2.89 13.32
CA GLY A 200 -1.77 -1.44 13.39
C GLY A 200 -3.05 -0.80 13.91
N SER A 201 -3.03 0.52 13.99
CA SER A 201 -4.20 1.35 14.26
C SER A 201 -4.24 2.54 13.28
N PRO A 202 -5.36 3.24 13.13
CA PRO A 202 -5.47 4.33 12.15
C PRO A 202 -4.37 5.38 12.27
N ALA A 203 -3.86 5.85 11.13
CA ALA A 203 -2.95 6.97 11.04
C ALA A 203 -3.59 8.26 11.56
N GLY A 204 -2.78 9.12 12.21
CA GLY A 204 -3.21 10.39 12.78
C GLY A 204 -3.40 11.51 11.77
N LYS A 205 -2.98 11.32 10.52
CA LYS A 205 -3.12 12.29 9.41
C LYS A 205 -3.56 11.57 8.13
N PRO A 206 -4.26 12.25 7.22
CA PRO A 206 -4.58 11.68 5.91
C PRO A 206 -3.32 11.45 5.07
N VAL A 207 -3.32 10.39 4.28
CA VAL A 207 -2.31 10.07 3.27
C VAL A 207 -2.85 10.43 1.89
N GLN A 208 -2.09 11.19 1.11
CA GLN A 208 -2.39 11.53 -0.26
C GLN A 208 -1.52 10.69 -1.19
N VAL A 209 -2.09 10.18 -2.27
CA VAL A 209 -1.34 9.49 -3.33
C VAL A 209 -1.70 10.13 -4.65
N THR A 210 -0.71 10.44 -5.47
CA THR A 210 -0.92 10.75 -6.89
C THR A 210 -0.14 9.74 -7.72
N TYR A 211 -0.69 9.30 -8.83
CA TYR A 211 -0.03 8.26 -9.63
C TYR A 211 -0.33 8.37 -11.12
N SER A 212 0.53 7.73 -11.90
CA SER A 212 0.28 7.30 -13.27
C SER A 212 0.69 5.84 -13.43
N VAL A 213 -0.13 5.08 -14.16
CA VAL A 213 0.08 3.66 -14.47
C VAL A 213 -0.23 3.41 -15.93
N THR A 214 0.57 2.54 -16.56
CA THR A 214 0.29 1.96 -17.87
C THR A 214 0.19 0.44 -17.71
N PHE A 215 -0.82 -0.17 -18.31
CA PHE A 215 -1.16 -1.58 -18.14
C PHE A 215 -1.39 -2.25 -19.49
N ASP A 216 -0.68 -3.33 -19.77
CA ASP A 216 -0.88 -4.18 -20.94
C ASP A 216 -2.01 -5.17 -20.62
N LEU A 217 -3.12 -5.08 -21.36
CA LEU A 217 -4.34 -5.85 -21.12
C LEU A 217 -4.16 -7.34 -21.41
N ALA A 218 -3.45 -7.68 -22.48
CA ALA A 218 -3.15 -9.07 -22.83
C ALA A 218 -2.07 -9.65 -21.91
N LYS A 219 -1.07 -8.80 -21.67
CA LYS A 219 0.03 -8.92 -20.72
C LYS A 219 -0.34 -9.00 -19.25
N GLU A 220 -1.58 -8.73 -18.84
CA GLU A 220 -1.97 -8.42 -17.45
C GLU A 220 -0.84 -7.81 -16.55
N THR A 221 0.00 -6.94 -17.11
CA THR A 221 1.24 -6.41 -16.49
C THR A 221 1.18 -4.90 -16.53
N GLY A 222 1.64 -4.23 -15.48
CA GLY A 222 1.68 -2.79 -15.44
C GLY A 222 3.02 -2.19 -15.06
N THR A 223 3.20 -0.93 -15.45
CA THR A 223 4.31 -0.06 -15.08
C THR A 223 3.78 1.13 -14.31
N ILE A 224 4.50 1.52 -13.27
CA ILE A 224 4.23 2.68 -12.42
C ILE A 224 5.36 3.69 -12.68
N PRO A 225 5.26 4.52 -13.74
CA PRO A 225 6.28 5.50 -14.05
C PRO A 225 6.38 6.59 -12.98
N GLN A 226 5.25 6.96 -12.36
CA GLN A 226 5.22 7.96 -11.29
C GLN A 226 4.17 7.59 -10.25
N CYS A 227 4.57 7.60 -8.98
CA CYS A 227 3.66 7.59 -7.85
C CYS A 227 4.29 8.43 -6.74
N GLU A 228 3.54 9.39 -6.22
CA GLU A 228 3.92 10.23 -5.09
C GLU A 228 2.98 9.92 -3.93
N ILE A 229 3.57 9.62 -2.77
CA ILE A 229 2.87 9.34 -1.52
C ILE A 229 3.24 10.45 -0.55
N ALA A 230 2.25 11.22 -0.13
CA ALA A 230 2.42 12.37 0.75
C ALA A 230 1.61 12.20 2.03
N MET A 231 2.17 12.70 3.14
CA MET A 231 1.45 12.92 4.38
C MET A 231 1.97 14.22 4.98
N GLY A 232 1.15 15.26 4.99
CA GLY A 232 1.63 16.60 5.34
C GLY A 232 2.74 17.04 4.37
N LYS A 233 3.92 17.37 4.89
CA LYS A 233 5.10 17.76 4.09
C LYS A 233 6.04 16.58 3.80
N ALA A 234 5.79 15.40 4.37
CA ALA A 234 6.58 14.22 4.07
C ALA A 234 6.13 13.62 2.73
N VAL A 235 7.06 13.49 1.79
CA VAL A 235 6.81 13.01 0.43
C VAL A 235 7.78 11.86 0.10
N ALA A 236 7.23 10.76 -0.39
CA ALA A 236 7.96 9.64 -0.96
C ALA A 236 7.51 9.39 -2.40
N HIS A 237 8.42 8.89 -3.23
CA HIS A 237 8.16 8.51 -4.61
C HIS A 237 8.29 7.00 -4.76
N LEU A 238 7.33 6.39 -5.45
CA LEU A 238 7.28 4.97 -5.77
C LEU A 238 7.26 4.80 -7.30
N THR A 239 8.11 3.92 -7.81
CA THR A 239 8.09 3.53 -9.23
C THR A 239 8.30 2.04 -9.37
N GLY A 240 7.98 1.46 -10.52
CA GLY A 240 8.29 0.05 -10.78
C GLY A 240 7.31 -0.64 -11.70
N THR A 241 7.14 -1.95 -11.49
CA THR A 241 6.30 -2.82 -12.32
C THR A 241 5.51 -3.80 -11.46
N TYR A 242 4.42 -4.32 -12.00
CA TYR A 242 3.63 -5.40 -11.41
C TYR A 242 3.11 -6.37 -12.47
N ASP A 243 2.90 -7.62 -12.07
CA ASP A 243 2.35 -8.71 -12.89
C ASP A 243 1.10 -9.27 -12.20
N ALA A 244 -0.04 -9.18 -12.87
CA ALA A 244 -1.34 -9.59 -12.36
C ALA A 244 -1.90 -10.86 -13.04
N HIS A 245 -1.16 -11.55 -13.92
CA HIS A 245 -1.67 -12.77 -14.60
C HIS A 245 -1.89 -13.95 -13.64
N GLY A 246 -1.17 -13.97 -12.53
CA GLY A 246 -1.27 -15.04 -11.54
C GLY A 246 -2.45 -14.84 -10.58
N LYS A 247 -2.71 -15.86 -9.76
CA LYS A 247 -3.67 -15.75 -8.64
C LYS A 247 -3.28 -14.67 -7.63
N VAL A 248 -1.98 -14.39 -7.52
CA VAL A 248 -1.43 -13.37 -6.64
C VAL A 248 -0.57 -12.46 -7.47
N THR A 249 -0.84 -11.16 -7.38
CA THR A 249 -0.05 -10.12 -8.05
C THR A 249 1.38 -10.12 -7.50
N SER A 250 2.37 -10.06 -8.39
CA SER A 250 3.76 -9.86 -8.03
C SER A 250 4.22 -8.46 -8.39
N VAL A 251 5.12 -7.88 -7.59
CA VAL A 251 5.61 -6.52 -7.79
C VAL A 251 7.13 -6.47 -7.83
N ASN A 252 7.66 -5.45 -8.49
CA ASN A 252 9.05 -5.03 -8.39
C ASN A 252 9.08 -3.50 -8.40
N LEU A 253 9.22 -2.91 -7.22
CA LEU A 253 9.05 -1.49 -6.95
C LEU A 253 10.28 -0.90 -6.29
N LYS A 254 10.47 0.41 -6.49
CA LYS A 254 11.45 1.23 -5.82
C LYS A 254 10.75 2.39 -5.12
N LEU A 255 10.96 2.52 -3.82
CA LEU A 255 10.52 3.64 -3.01
C LEU A 255 11.71 4.54 -2.68
N ASN A 256 11.57 5.85 -2.85
CA ASN A 256 12.54 6.85 -2.45
C ASN A 256 11.85 7.97 -1.67
N GLY A 257 12.22 8.17 -0.41
CA GLY A 257 11.70 9.25 0.43
C GLY A 257 12.85 10.11 0.93
N PRO A 258 13.23 11.19 0.22
CA PRO A 258 14.32 12.06 0.63
C PRO A 258 13.85 13.15 1.60
N GLY A 259 14.56 13.32 2.72
CA GLY A 259 14.39 14.47 3.62
C GLY A 259 13.00 14.64 4.23
N MET A 260 12.25 13.54 4.41
CA MET A 260 10.86 13.61 4.87
C MET A 260 10.79 14.11 6.33
N PRO A 261 10.00 15.16 6.63
CA PRO A 261 9.83 15.65 8.00
C PRO A 261 9.25 14.60 8.93
N VAL A 262 9.96 14.36 10.03
CA VAL A 262 9.61 13.30 10.99
C VAL A 262 8.30 13.59 11.73
N ASP A 263 8.00 14.87 12.00
CA ASP A 263 6.74 15.29 12.65
C ASP A 263 5.49 14.96 11.82
N ASP A 264 5.66 14.84 10.50
CA ASP A 264 4.59 14.34 9.65
C ASP A 264 4.54 12.81 9.70
N LEU A 265 5.68 12.13 9.55
CA LEU A 265 5.80 10.67 9.55
C LEU A 265 5.36 10.00 10.87
N GLU A 266 5.52 10.67 12.01
CA GLU A 266 5.13 10.15 13.32
C GLU A 266 3.66 9.73 13.36
N ALA A 267 2.80 10.49 12.67
CA ALA A 267 1.37 10.20 12.58
C ALA A 267 1.04 8.91 11.81
N MET A 268 1.98 8.36 11.03
CA MET A 268 1.80 7.10 10.28
C MET A 268 2.31 5.87 11.05
N LEU A 269 3.15 6.05 12.08
CA LEU A 269 3.73 4.93 12.83
C LEU A 269 2.67 3.93 13.33
N PRO A 270 1.52 4.36 13.89
CA PRO A 270 0.51 3.42 14.36
C PRO A 270 -0.08 2.58 13.22
N ALA A 271 -0.26 3.17 12.03
CA ALA A 271 -0.80 2.48 10.86
C ALA A 271 0.14 1.40 10.31
N LEU A 272 1.44 1.58 10.53
CA LEU A 272 2.50 0.63 10.22
C LEU A 272 2.72 -0.42 11.33
N GLY A 273 1.95 -0.35 12.43
CA GLY A 273 2.13 -1.21 13.60
C GLY A 273 3.42 -0.93 14.37
N VAL A 274 4.04 0.23 14.15
CA VAL A 274 5.22 0.66 14.90
C VAL A 274 4.77 1.18 16.25
N VAL A 275 5.26 0.54 17.30
CA VAL A 275 4.96 0.89 18.70
C VAL A 275 6.16 1.58 19.30
N LEU A 276 5.96 2.82 19.77
CA LEU A 276 6.95 3.53 20.57
C LEU A 276 6.82 3.16 22.05
N PRO A 277 7.90 3.32 22.86
CA PRO A 277 7.80 3.20 24.30
C PRO A 277 6.68 4.09 24.88
N PRO A 278 6.05 3.73 26.01
CA PRO A 278 4.94 4.50 26.57
C PRO A 278 5.29 5.97 26.77
N LYS A 279 4.41 6.88 26.31
CA LYS A 279 4.54 8.35 26.34
C LYS A 279 5.64 8.93 25.43
N ALA A 280 6.43 8.09 24.78
CA ALA A 280 7.46 8.54 23.86
C ALA A 280 6.84 9.04 22.55
N THR A 281 7.41 10.10 21.99
CA THR A 281 7.02 10.64 20.67
C THR A 281 8.27 11.00 19.89
N LEU A 282 8.26 10.79 18.58
CA LEU A 282 9.37 11.16 17.72
C LEU A 282 9.13 12.58 17.18
N LYS A 283 10.09 13.49 17.37
CA LYS A 283 9.93 14.91 17.03
C LYS A 283 11.15 15.48 16.33
N GLY A 284 10.90 16.34 15.36
CA GLY A 284 11.92 17.06 14.60
C GLY A 284 12.81 16.16 13.76
N GLY A 285 13.59 16.78 12.87
CA GLY A 285 14.53 16.09 11.99
C GLY A 285 13.89 15.57 10.70
N THR A 286 14.66 14.78 9.96
CA THR A 286 14.26 14.24 8.67
C THR A 286 14.58 12.76 8.54
N LEU A 287 13.75 12.04 7.79
CA LEU A 287 13.97 10.65 7.38
C LEU A 287 14.30 10.60 5.89
N ASN A 288 15.42 9.96 5.56
CA ASN A 288 15.78 9.54 4.23
C ASN A 288 15.61 8.02 4.11
N THR A 289 15.06 7.55 3.00
CA THR A 289 14.88 6.12 2.74
C THR A 289 14.98 5.82 1.25
N THR A 290 15.62 4.70 0.91
CA THR A 290 15.56 4.10 -0.42
C THR A 290 15.33 2.61 -0.25
N MET A 291 14.23 2.10 -0.81
CA MET A 291 13.81 0.70 -0.69
C MET A 291 13.55 0.10 -2.07
N ALA A 292 13.93 -1.17 -2.22
CA ALA A 292 13.46 -2.06 -3.27
C ALA A 292 12.45 -3.03 -2.66
N ILE A 293 11.28 -3.17 -3.27
CA ILE A 293 10.16 -4.00 -2.80
C ILE A 293 9.87 -5.01 -3.91
N ALA A 294 9.98 -6.30 -3.63
CA ALA A 294 9.81 -7.33 -4.64
C ALA A 294 9.08 -8.56 -4.12
N GLY A 295 8.40 -9.25 -5.04
CA GLY A 295 7.75 -10.53 -4.82
C GLY A 295 6.22 -10.47 -4.87
N PRO A 296 5.55 -11.60 -4.57
CA PRO A 296 4.09 -11.66 -4.44
C PRO A 296 3.60 -10.72 -3.33
N VAL A 297 2.46 -10.07 -3.52
CA VAL A 297 1.90 -9.10 -2.55
C VAL A 297 1.59 -9.71 -1.16
N ASP A 298 1.43 -11.02 -1.07
CA ASP A 298 1.23 -11.76 0.19
C ASP A 298 2.56 -12.17 0.86
N LYS A 299 3.70 -12.01 0.17
CA LYS A 299 5.05 -12.43 0.61
C LYS A 299 6.14 -11.44 0.19
N LEU A 300 5.85 -10.14 0.32
CA LEU A 300 6.77 -9.09 -0.09
C LEU A 300 8.10 -9.15 0.69
N VAL A 301 9.19 -8.90 -0.03
CA VAL A 301 10.51 -8.64 0.54
C VAL A 301 10.89 -7.20 0.21
N THR A 302 11.17 -6.41 1.25
CA THR A 302 11.61 -5.02 1.15
C THR A 302 13.04 -4.92 1.64
N VAL A 303 13.96 -4.40 0.81
CA VAL A 303 15.37 -4.22 1.15
C VAL A 303 15.79 -2.80 0.85
N GLY A 304 16.54 -2.16 1.74
CA GLY A 304 16.97 -0.80 1.52
C GLY A 304 17.71 -0.19 2.69
N ASN A 305 17.84 1.13 2.66
CA ASN A 305 18.43 1.89 3.74
C ASN A 305 17.43 2.84 4.37
N VAL A 306 17.63 3.12 5.65
CA VAL A 306 16.96 4.19 6.39
C VAL A 306 18.00 5.08 7.03
N LYS A 307 17.75 6.39 7.04
CA LYS A 307 18.58 7.36 7.74
C LYS A 307 17.72 8.47 8.34
N LEU A 308 17.68 8.52 9.67
CA LEU A 308 17.02 9.54 10.47
C LEU A 308 18.07 10.52 11.00
N GLU A 309 17.87 11.82 10.79
CA GLU A 309 18.83 12.86 11.16
C GLU A 309 18.18 13.92 12.04
N ASN A 310 18.92 14.35 13.07
CA ASN A 310 18.56 15.47 13.95
C ASN A 310 17.15 15.37 14.55
N SER A 311 16.77 14.17 14.98
CA SER A 311 15.47 13.91 15.60
C SER A 311 15.59 13.78 17.11
N THR A 312 14.47 13.82 17.82
CA THR A 312 14.40 13.63 19.27
C THR A 312 13.31 12.64 19.58
N LEU A 313 13.65 11.59 20.33
CA LEU A 313 12.65 10.75 20.98
C LEU A 313 12.31 11.41 22.32
N ALA A 314 11.26 12.23 22.30
CA ALA A 314 10.80 13.00 23.44
C ALA A 314 10.13 12.10 24.47
N ASN A 315 10.25 12.45 25.75
CA ASN A 315 9.77 11.71 26.93
C ASN A 315 10.34 10.30 27.07
N PHE A 316 11.47 10.02 26.43
CA PHE A 316 12.19 8.77 26.57
C PHE A 316 13.68 9.03 26.70
N ASN A 317 14.25 8.68 27.84
CA ASN A 317 15.67 8.80 28.10
C ASN A 317 16.35 7.41 27.97
N LEU A 318 16.99 7.16 26.82
CA LEU A 318 17.77 5.95 26.57
C LEU A 318 18.99 5.85 27.50
N GLY A 319 19.62 6.97 27.84
CA GLY A 319 20.76 7.03 28.75
C GLY A 319 20.43 6.55 30.17
N SER A 320 19.19 6.76 30.64
CA SER A 320 18.70 6.24 31.92
C SER A 320 18.52 4.72 31.90
N LYS A 321 18.14 4.15 30.75
CA LYS A 321 18.02 2.69 30.54
C LYS A 321 19.39 2.02 30.41
N LEU A 322 20.38 2.77 29.96
CA LEU A 322 21.79 2.37 29.91
C LEU A 322 22.56 2.90 31.12
N SER A 323 22.00 2.82 32.33
CA SER A 323 22.54 3.42 33.56
C SER A 323 24.00 3.05 33.85
N ALA A 324 24.43 1.82 33.52
CA ALA A 324 25.82 1.39 33.65
C ALA A 324 26.77 2.08 32.65
N VAL A 325 26.28 2.47 31.48
CA VAL A 325 27.03 3.17 30.42
C VAL A 325 27.04 4.67 30.66
N SER A 326 25.90 5.26 31.05
CA SER A 326 25.81 6.69 31.33
C SER A 326 26.64 7.10 32.55
N ALA A 327 26.76 6.24 33.56
CA ALA A 327 27.66 6.44 34.70
C ALA A 327 29.14 6.60 34.30
N LEU A 328 29.57 6.00 33.19
CA LEU A 328 30.95 6.10 32.68
C LEU A 328 31.18 7.40 31.88
N SER A 329 30.13 7.94 31.26
CA SER A 329 30.22 9.15 30.43
C SER A 329 30.27 10.46 31.22
N GLY A 330 29.78 10.45 32.47
CA GLY A 330 29.64 11.66 33.30
C GLY A 330 28.65 12.71 32.77
N LYS A 331 27.94 12.43 31.66
CA LYS A 331 27.01 13.37 31.02
C LYS A 331 25.59 13.20 31.57
N ASN A 332 24.91 14.32 31.81
CA ASN A 332 23.48 14.32 32.09
C ASN A 332 22.72 13.89 30.83
N THR A 333 21.79 12.94 30.99
CA THR A 333 21.06 12.32 29.87
C THR A 333 19.69 12.94 29.64
N GLY A 334 19.27 13.92 30.47
CA GLY A 334 18.03 14.67 30.29
C GLY A 334 16.75 13.82 30.44
N ASN A 335 15.63 14.28 29.89
CA ASN A 335 14.38 13.50 29.84
C ASN A 335 14.13 12.87 28.46
N ASP A 336 14.85 13.34 27.44
CA ASP A 336 14.67 12.99 26.04
C ASP A 336 15.94 12.34 25.48
N THR A 337 15.80 11.64 24.35
CA THR A 337 16.94 11.11 23.61
C THR A 337 17.09 11.87 22.31
N THR A 338 18.09 12.76 22.25
CA THR A 338 18.49 13.41 20.99
C THR A 338 19.24 12.43 20.10
N ILE A 339 18.77 12.30 18.86
CA ILE A 339 19.34 11.45 17.81
C ILE A 339 19.94 12.37 16.75
N GLN A 340 21.27 12.45 16.72
CA GLN A 340 21.96 13.20 15.67
C GLN A 340 21.91 12.43 14.35
N ASN A 341 22.16 11.12 14.40
CA ASN A 341 22.06 10.21 13.26
C ASN A 341 21.54 8.86 13.74
N PHE A 342 20.63 8.26 12.99
CA PHE A 342 20.37 6.83 13.01
C PHE A 342 20.35 6.35 11.57
N SER A 343 21.18 5.36 11.23
CA SER A 343 21.12 4.71 9.92
C SER A 343 21.20 3.19 10.06
N SER A 344 20.59 2.49 9.12
CA SER A 344 20.64 1.02 9.03
C SER A 344 20.34 0.58 7.60
N ASP A 345 20.97 -0.51 7.18
CA ASP A 345 20.46 -1.33 6.09
C ASP A 345 19.38 -2.25 6.65
N VAL A 346 18.24 -2.34 5.98
CA VAL A 346 17.08 -3.07 6.47
C VAL A 346 16.59 -4.07 5.43
N ARG A 347 16.15 -5.22 5.92
CA ARG A 347 15.37 -6.20 5.15
C ARG A 347 14.11 -6.55 5.93
N VAL A 348 12.95 -6.29 5.36
CA VAL A 348 11.65 -6.67 5.89
C VAL A 348 11.08 -7.78 5.01
N ALA A 349 10.67 -8.88 5.61
CA ALA A 349 10.09 -10.03 4.95
C ALA A 349 9.08 -10.72 5.91
N PRO A 350 8.30 -11.73 5.47
CA PRO A 350 7.32 -12.40 6.34
C PRO A 350 7.92 -13.00 7.63
N GLU A 351 9.20 -13.37 7.60
CA GLU A 351 9.96 -13.87 8.77
C GLU A 351 10.36 -12.78 9.77
N GLY A 352 10.18 -11.50 9.46
CA GLY A 352 10.49 -10.37 10.33
C GLY A 352 11.40 -9.32 9.66
N THR A 353 11.96 -8.46 10.49
CA THR A 353 12.87 -7.39 10.07
C THR A 353 14.29 -7.70 10.51
N LYS A 354 15.24 -7.58 9.59
CA LYS A 354 16.68 -7.56 9.87
C LYS A 354 17.19 -6.13 9.71
N ALA A 355 18.01 -5.69 10.66
CA ALA A 355 18.70 -4.41 10.63
C ALA A 355 20.20 -4.68 10.73
N ASP A 356 20.94 -4.36 9.68
CA ASP A 356 22.39 -4.47 9.58
C ASP A 356 23.02 -3.07 9.51
N ASN A 357 24.32 -2.98 9.79
CA ASN A 357 25.08 -1.73 9.69
C ASN A 357 24.44 -0.57 10.48
N ILE A 358 23.88 -0.87 11.64
CA ILE A 358 23.27 0.13 12.52
C ILE A 358 24.36 1.14 12.91
N ASN A 359 24.05 2.42 12.79
CA ASN A 359 24.85 3.52 13.31
C ASN A 359 23.92 4.55 13.95
N LEU A 360 23.90 4.57 15.27
CA LEU A 360 23.10 5.47 16.09
C LEU A 360 24.04 6.41 16.85
N ASN A 361 23.97 7.70 16.57
CA ASN A 361 24.70 8.73 17.29
C ASN A 361 23.74 9.50 18.20
N VAL A 362 23.94 9.32 19.51
CA VAL A 362 23.21 10.01 20.58
C VAL A 362 24.22 10.83 21.37
N PRO A 363 24.27 12.17 21.26
CA PRO A 363 25.33 12.99 21.87
C PRO A 363 25.53 12.81 23.39
N SER A 364 24.46 12.46 24.11
CA SER A 364 24.49 12.19 25.56
C SER A 364 25.04 10.81 25.92
N ILE A 365 25.16 9.88 24.97
CA ILE A 365 25.61 8.50 25.19
C ILE A 365 26.91 8.24 24.41
N GLY A 366 26.90 8.46 23.09
CA GLY A 366 27.99 8.13 22.17
C GLY A 366 27.46 7.53 20.87
N VAL A 367 28.34 6.85 20.13
CA VAL A 367 27.97 6.16 18.88
C VAL A 367 27.72 4.69 19.16
N VAL A 368 26.54 4.18 18.80
CA VAL A 368 26.14 2.79 18.93
C VAL A 368 26.09 2.15 17.55
N THR A 369 26.84 1.07 17.37
CA THR A 369 26.87 0.32 16.10
C THR A 369 26.45 -1.12 16.29
N GLY A 370 26.00 -1.80 15.24
CA GLY A 370 25.77 -3.25 15.29
C GLY A 370 24.69 -3.73 14.34
N ALA A 371 24.03 -4.82 14.72
CA ALA A 371 22.98 -5.44 13.93
C ALA A 371 22.00 -6.22 14.82
N GLY A 372 20.84 -6.55 14.27
CA GLY A 372 19.86 -7.37 14.95
C GLY A 372 18.61 -7.65 14.13
N THR A 373 17.64 -8.26 14.80
CA THR A 373 16.37 -8.64 14.20
C THR A 373 15.19 -8.25 15.08
N VAL A 374 14.05 -8.04 14.43
CA VAL A 374 12.72 -7.93 15.04
C VAL A 374 11.85 -9.04 14.47
N SER A 375 11.33 -9.92 15.33
CA SER A 375 10.43 -11.00 14.88
C SER A 375 9.02 -10.48 14.55
N PRO A 376 8.16 -11.26 13.86
CA PRO A 376 6.75 -10.90 13.65
C PRO A 376 5.92 -10.78 14.95
N ALA A 377 6.47 -11.27 16.07
CA ALA A 377 5.94 -11.11 17.41
C ALA A 377 6.50 -9.87 18.14
N ASN A 378 7.24 -9.01 17.44
CA ASN A 378 7.90 -7.80 17.95
C ASN A 378 9.03 -8.08 18.97
N GLU A 379 9.60 -9.28 18.96
CA GLU A 379 10.72 -9.62 19.84
C GLU A 379 12.03 -9.09 19.26
N LEU A 380 12.87 -8.53 20.13
CA LEU A 380 14.15 -7.93 19.78
C LEU A 380 15.29 -8.93 19.98
N ALA A 381 16.21 -9.00 19.02
CA ALA A 381 17.48 -9.69 19.19
C ALA A 381 18.60 -8.88 18.53
N PHE A 382 19.18 -7.95 19.27
CA PHE A 382 20.25 -7.09 18.78
C PHE A 382 21.55 -7.32 19.53
N LYS A 383 22.65 -7.25 18.78
CA LYS A 383 24.02 -7.19 19.28
C LYS A 383 24.61 -5.87 18.82
N LEU A 384 24.88 -5.00 19.78
CA LEU A 384 25.34 -3.64 19.55
C LEU A 384 26.65 -3.38 20.30
N ASN A 385 27.34 -2.33 19.94
CA ASN A 385 28.54 -1.84 20.57
C ASN A 385 28.44 -0.33 20.72
N ALA A 386 28.36 0.15 21.96
CA ALA A 386 28.36 1.58 22.29
C ALA A 386 29.79 2.08 22.50
N ALA A 387 30.23 3.01 21.67
CA ALA A 387 31.47 3.75 21.85
C ALA A 387 31.21 4.99 22.71
N VAL A 388 31.66 4.94 23.97
CA VAL A 388 31.48 6.00 24.97
C VAL A 388 32.85 6.44 25.47
N GLY A 389 33.21 7.70 25.26
CA GLY A 389 34.50 8.25 25.72
C GLY A 389 35.74 7.52 25.16
N GLY A 390 35.63 6.90 23.98
CA GLY A 390 36.70 6.12 23.36
C GLY A 390 36.73 4.63 23.74
N MET A 391 35.86 4.18 24.65
CA MET A 391 35.74 2.77 25.03
C MET A 391 34.52 2.11 24.37
N GLY A 392 34.71 0.95 23.75
CA GLY A 392 33.64 0.13 23.20
C GLY A 392 33.00 -0.78 24.26
N ILE A 393 31.68 -0.68 24.42
CA ILE A 393 30.89 -1.47 25.35
C ILE A 393 29.93 -2.35 24.55
N PRO A 394 30.16 -3.67 24.46
CA PRO A 394 29.22 -4.58 23.84
C PRO A 394 27.93 -4.65 24.66
N LEU A 395 26.79 -4.60 23.99
CA LEU A 395 25.46 -4.64 24.61
C LEU A 395 24.48 -5.45 23.77
N THR A 396 23.63 -6.21 24.46
CA THR A 396 22.53 -6.95 23.84
C THR A 396 21.21 -6.25 24.12
N VAL A 397 20.34 -6.16 23.11
CA VAL A 397 18.96 -5.71 23.28
C VAL A 397 18.02 -6.88 23.03
N THR A 398 17.20 -7.17 24.04
CA THR A 398 16.21 -8.25 24.04
C THR A 398 14.85 -7.71 24.51
N GLY A 399 13.85 -8.57 24.71
CA GLY A 399 12.49 -8.16 25.07
C GLY A 399 11.68 -7.83 23.82
N THR A 400 10.81 -6.82 23.89
CA THR A 400 9.94 -6.42 22.77
C THR A 400 10.14 -4.95 22.41
N THR A 401 9.62 -4.51 21.26
CA THR A 401 9.63 -3.09 20.88
C THR A 401 8.96 -2.17 21.92
N SER A 402 8.00 -2.70 22.69
CA SER A 402 7.28 -1.96 23.73
C SER A 402 8.01 -1.94 25.08
N ASP A 403 8.76 -3.00 25.40
CA ASP A 403 9.57 -3.15 26.61
C ASP A 403 10.99 -3.65 26.26
N PRO A 404 11.84 -2.78 25.67
CA PRO A 404 13.19 -3.16 25.30
C PRO A 404 14.08 -3.29 26.54
N LYS A 405 14.83 -4.39 26.62
CA LYS A 405 15.77 -4.70 27.71
C LYS A 405 17.20 -4.61 27.21
N PHE A 406 17.98 -3.76 27.84
CA PHE A 406 19.38 -3.51 27.50
C PHE A 406 20.29 -4.16 28.54
N ALA A 407 21.17 -5.05 28.10
CA ALA A 407 22.14 -5.71 28.97
C ALA A 407 23.56 -5.52 28.43
N PRO A 408 24.48 -4.89 29.18
CA PRO A 408 25.89 -4.83 28.82
C PRO A 408 26.53 -6.21 28.97
N ASP A 409 27.41 -6.58 28.05
CA ASP A 409 28.23 -7.78 28.20
C ASP A 409 29.37 -7.50 29.19
N MET A 410 29.13 -7.84 30.46
CA MET A 410 30.11 -7.65 31.53
C MET A 410 31.39 -8.46 31.33
N LYS A 411 31.35 -9.59 30.59
CA LYS A 411 32.55 -10.38 30.27
C LYS A 411 33.40 -9.66 29.21
N GLY A 412 32.74 -9.06 28.21
CA GLY A 412 33.39 -8.20 27.22
C GLY A 412 34.02 -6.95 27.85
N MET A 413 33.32 -6.31 28.80
CA MET A 413 33.80 -5.13 29.52
C MET A 413 35.06 -5.41 30.35
N ALA A 414 35.09 -6.53 31.09
CA ALA A 414 36.27 -6.94 31.86
C ALA A 414 37.49 -7.18 30.94
N THR A 415 37.29 -7.86 29.82
CA THR A 415 38.36 -8.16 28.85
C THR A 415 38.90 -6.89 28.17
N GLY A 416 38.03 -5.92 27.87
CA GLY A 416 38.41 -4.62 27.29
C GLY A 416 39.21 -3.74 28.24
N LEU A 417 38.80 -3.66 29.51
CA LEU A 417 39.55 -2.96 30.57
C LEU A 417 40.94 -3.58 30.79
N LEU A 418 41.04 -4.91 30.80
CA LEU A 418 42.32 -5.63 30.93
C LEU A 418 43.24 -5.40 29.72
N LYS A 419 42.71 -5.30 28.49
CA LYS A 419 43.51 -4.95 27.30
C LYS A 419 43.99 -3.50 27.31
N GLY A 420 43.17 -2.54 27.77
CA GLY A 420 43.56 -1.13 27.89
C GLY A 420 44.68 -0.90 28.91
N LEU A 421 44.74 -1.74 29.96
CA LEU A 421 45.82 -1.74 30.95
C LEU A 421 47.13 -2.35 30.42
N GLY A 422 47.08 -3.16 29.36
CA GLY A 422 48.26 -3.80 28.76
C GLY A 422 49.08 -2.93 27.80
N GLN A 423 48.62 -1.71 27.47
CA GLN A 423 49.27 -0.81 26.50
C GLN A 423 49.59 0.60 27.05
N GLY A 424 49.51 0.83 28.36
CA GLY A 424 49.74 2.15 28.96
C GLY A 424 51.06 2.26 29.72
N ASN A 425 51.97 3.09 29.22
CA ASN A 425 53.20 3.52 29.89
C ASN A 425 52.92 4.03 31.31
N SER A 426 53.77 3.63 32.26
CA SER A 426 53.74 4.02 33.66
C SER A 426 54.06 5.50 33.87
N ASN A 427 53.07 6.38 33.73
CA ASN A 427 52.98 7.69 34.40
C ASN A 427 51.76 8.47 33.91
N GLN A 428 50.57 8.19 34.45
CA GLN A 428 49.49 9.19 34.55
C GLN A 428 48.43 8.71 35.54
N GLN A 429 47.95 9.64 36.37
CA GLN A 429 47.04 9.43 37.50
C GLN A 429 45.92 8.42 37.24
N ASN A 430 45.85 7.43 38.12
CA ASN A 430 44.93 6.29 38.13
C ASN A 430 43.43 6.71 38.07
N PRO A 431 42.71 6.46 36.96
CA PRO A 431 41.25 6.57 36.91
C PRO A 431 40.53 5.44 37.68
N VAL A 432 41.29 4.43 38.14
CA VAL A 432 40.78 3.22 38.82
C VAL A 432 40.15 3.52 40.19
N ASN A 433 40.60 4.57 40.88
CA ASN A 433 40.03 4.95 42.19
C ASN A 433 38.57 5.45 42.07
N ASN A 434 38.18 6.02 40.92
CA ASN A 434 36.80 6.48 40.71
C ASN A 434 35.85 5.33 40.34
N VAL A 435 36.35 4.28 39.68
CA VAL A 435 35.53 3.12 39.28
C VAL A 435 35.30 2.15 40.45
N MET A 436 36.31 1.93 41.30
CA MET A 436 36.18 1.11 42.53
C MET A 436 35.23 1.70 43.57
N GLY A 437 35.04 3.04 43.59
CA GLY A 437 34.08 3.71 44.46
C GLY A 437 32.62 3.49 44.08
N LEU A 438 32.33 3.27 42.79
CA LEU A 438 30.98 3.05 42.27
C LEU A 438 30.41 1.67 42.64
N PHE A 439 31.27 0.67 42.85
CA PHE A 439 30.86 -0.70 43.22
C PHE A 439 30.74 -0.93 44.74
N LYS A 440 31.01 0.09 45.58
CA LYS A 440 30.97 -0.03 47.05
C LYS A 440 29.71 0.52 47.73
N LYS A 441 28.67 0.94 47.01
CA LYS A 441 27.40 1.31 47.65
C LYS A 441 26.65 0.06 48.12
N LYS A 442 26.80 -0.23 49.42
CA LYS A 442 25.99 -1.19 50.18
C LYS A 442 24.50 -0.80 50.15
N PRO A 443 23.58 -1.78 50.26
CA PRO A 443 22.15 -1.51 50.32
C PRO A 443 21.78 -0.86 51.65
N LYS A 444 20.94 0.17 51.58
CA LYS A 444 19.98 0.51 52.64
C LYS A 444 18.65 0.81 51.96
#